data_AF-K1RJY5-F1
#
_entry.id   AF-K1RJY5-F1
#
_cell.length_a   1.000
_cell.length_b   1.000
_cell.length_c   1.000
_cell.angle_alpha   90.00
_cell.angle_beta   90.00
_cell.angle_gamma   90.00
#
_symmetry.space_group_name_H-M   'P 1'
#
loop_
_entity.id
_entity.type
_entity.pdbx_description
1 polymer ?
#
loop_
_entity_poly.entity_id
_entity_poly.type
_entity_poly.pdbx_seq_one_letter_code
_entity_poly.pdbx_strand_id
1 'polypeptide(L)' 'MICANSLKSAGAGFGTDTNIVTLITKNSEESLELMSKEQVAHKILDKLLAIVQP' A
#
# COMPACT_ATOMS: atom_id res chain seq x y z
N MET A 1 10.56 3.76 -2.70
CA MET A 1 9.54 2.98 -1.96
C MET A 1 8.98 1.94 -2.91
N ILE A 2 8.73 0.72 -2.43
CA ILE A 2 8.11 -0.37 -3.17
C ILE A 2 6.73 -0.60 -2.53
N CYS A 3 5.69 -0.75 -3.35
CA CYS A 3 4.35 -1.14 -2.88
C CYS A 3 4.11 -2.59 -3.29
N ALA A 4 4.09 -3.51 -2.33
CA ALA A 4 3.93 -4.94 -2.58
C ALA A 4 2.55 -5.42 -2.13
N ASN A 5 1.97 -6.39 -2.84
CA ASN A 5 0.77 -7.10 -2.40
C ASN A 5 0.91 -8.62 -2.64
N SER A 6 -0.01 -9.40 -2.07
CA SER A 6 -0.09 -10.85 -2.28
C SER A 6 -1.48 -11.23 -2.80
N LEU A 7 -1.54 -11.90 -3.95
CA LEU A 7 -2.80 -12.39 -4.53
C LEU A 7 -3.42 -13.56 -3.75
N LYS A 8 -2.70 -14.13 -2.78
CA LYS A 8 -3.20 -15.23 -1.94
C LYS A 8 -4.21 -14.76 -0.89
N SER A 9 -4.21 -13.47 -0.57
CA SER A 9 -5.11 -12.89 0.42
C SER A 9 -6.44 -12.49 -0.22
N ALA A 10 -7.56 -12.88 0.38
CA ALA A 10 -8.88 -12.51 -0.11
C ALA A 10 -9.05 -10.98 -0.16
N GLY A 11 -9.60 -10.47 -1.27
CA GLY A 11 -9.76 -9.03 -1.48
C GLY A 11 -8.49 -8.29 -1.90
N ALA A 12 -7.34 -8.95 -1.99
CA ALA A 12 -6.10 -8.36 -2.50
C ALA A 12 -5.90 -8.62 -4.00
N GLY A 13 -5.43 -7.61 -4.73
CA GLY A 13 -5.09 -7.74 -6.15
C GLY A 13 -6.18 -7.33 -7.14
N PHE A 14 -6.28 -8.08 -8.23
CA PHE A 14 -7.11 -7.74 -9.40
C PHE A 14 -8.57 -8.16 -9.23
N GLY A 15 -9.49 -7.52 -9.96
CA GLY A 15 -10.90 -7.92 -10.02
C GLY A 15 -11.73 -7.62 -8.77
N THR A 16 -11.22 -6.81 -7.85
CA THR A 16 -11.89 -6.35 -6.63
C THR A 16 -11.72 -4.84 -6.49
N ASP A 17 -12.42 -4.21 -5.54
CA ASP A 17 -12.25 -2.77 -5.24
C ASP A 17 -11.34 -2.52 -4.03
N THR A 18 -10.89 -3.58 -3.37
CA THR A 18 -10.02 -3.50 -2.19
C THR A 18 -8.60 -3.95 -2.49
N ASN A 19 -7.66 -3.66 -1.59
CA ASN A 19 -6.34 -4.25 -1.62
C ASN A 19 -5.72 -4.31 -0.21
N ILE A 20 -4.72 -5.19 -0.04
CA ILE A 20 -3.82 -5.24 1.11
C ILE A 20 -2.43 -4.98 0.56
N VAL A 21 -1.79 -3.90 0.98
CA VAL A 21 -0.49 -3.47 0.43
C VAL A 21 0.51 -3.28 1.56
N THR A 22 1.72 -3.75 1.35
CA THR A 22 2.87 -3.48 2.20
C THR A 22 3.75 -2.41 1.55
N LEU A 23 3.99 -1.31 2.26
CA LEU A 23 4.84 -0.20 1.85
C LEU A 23 6.26 -0.45 2.37
N ILE A 24 7.19 -0.68 1.46
CA ILE A 24 8.59 -1.02 1.76
C ILE A 24 9.47 0.17 1.38
N THR A 25 10.22 0.69 2.34
CA THR A 25 11.25 1.71 2.16
C THR A 25 12.63 1.14 2.48
N LYS A 26 13.69 1.93 2.35
CA LYS A 26 15.04 1.51 2.75
C LYS A 26 15.12 1.15 4.24
N ASN A 27 14.31 1.81 5.08
CA ASN A 27 14.45 1.77 6.53
C ASN A 27 13.22 1.18 7.24
N SER A 28 12.14 0.88 6.51
CA SER A 28 10.88 0.44 7.11
C SER A 28 10.07 -0.45 6.18
N GLU A 29 9.25 -1.30 6.79
CA GLU A 29 8.21 -2.07 6.13
C GLU A 29 6.91 -1.90 6.93
N GLU A 30 5.83 -1.52 6.25
CA GLU A 30 4.54 -1.23 6.86
C GLU A 30 3.43 -1.92 6.08
N SER A 31 2.76 -2.90 6.69
CA SER A 31 1.60 -3.57 6.10
C SER A 31 0.33 -2.78 6.42
N LEU A 32 -0.36 -2.34 5.38
CA LEU A 32 -1.67 -1.71 5.50
C LEU A 32 -2.75 -2.78 5.68
N GLU A 33 -3.81 -2.44 6.41
CA GLU A 33 -5.01 -3.28 6.51
C GLU A 33 -5.75 -3.37 5.16
N LEU A 34 -6.68 -4.32 5.05
CA LEU A 34 -7.56 -4.40 3.88
C LEU A 34 -8.42 -3.13 3.78
N MET A 35 -8.27 -2.39 2.69
CA MET A 35 -9.00 -1.16 2.44
C MET A 35 -9.31 -0.99 0.95
N SER A 36 -10.12 0.01 0.59
CA SER A 36 -10.39 0.31 -0.81
C SER A 36 -9.12 0.71 -1.57
N LYS A 37 -9.10 0.49 -2.88
CA LYS A 37 -7.99 0.88 -3.75
C LYS A 37 -7.77 2.40 -3.73
N GLU A 38 -8.81 3.22 -3.67
CA GLU A 38 -8.67 4.66 -3.44
C GLU A 38 -7.95 4.97 -2.12
N GLN A 39 -8.34 4.33 -1.00
CA GLN A 39 -7.67 4.54 0.28
C GLN A 39 -6.19 4.10 0.24
N VAL A 40 -5.89 2.98 -0.42
CA VAL A 40 -4.50 2.54 -0.64
C VAL A 40 -3.72 3.60 -1.42
N ALA A 41 -4.30 4.17 -2.48
CA ALA A 41 -3.65 5.21 -3.27
C ALA A 41 -3.31 6.45 -2.44
N HIS A 42 -4.23 6.89 -1.57
CA HIS A 42 -3.97 7.98 -0.63
C HIS A 42 -2.83 7.64 0.34
N LYS A 43 -2.83 6.45 0.94
CA LYS A 43 -1.75 6.01 1.85
C LYS A 43 -0.39 5.95 1.17
N ILE A 44 -0.32 5.48 -0.08
CA ILE A 44 0.90 5.49 -0.88
C ILE A 44 1.40 6.92 -1.07
N LEU A 45 0.52 7.85 -1.43
CA LEU A 45 0.89 9.24 -1.64
C LEU A 45 1.34 9.93 -0.35
N ASP A 46 0.61 9.74 0.76
CA ASP A 46 0.96 10.26 2.08
C ASP A 46 2.36 9.79 2.50
N LYS A 47 2.64 8.49 2.35
CA LYS A 47 3.95 7.91 2.67
C LYS A 47 5.05 8.45 1.78
N LEU A 48 4.77 8.60 0.48
CA LEU A 48 5.72 9.18 -0.46
C LEU A 48 6.06 10.61 -0.04
N LEU A 49 5.06 11.47 0.21
CA LEU A 49 5.27 12.86 0.63
C LEU A 49 6.08 12.96 1.93
N ALA A 50 5.83 12.10 2.90
CA ALA A 50 6.61 12.03 4.14
C ALA A 50 8.09 11.63 3.93
N ILE A 51 8.43 11.01 2.79
CA ILE A 51 9.80 10.59 2.47
C ILE A 51 10.52 11.63 1.60
N VAL A 52 9.82 12.30 0.67
CA VAL A 52 10.43 13.24 -0.28
C VAL A 52 10.38 14.70 0.15
N GLN A 53 9.53 15.09 1.11
CA GLN A 53 9.56 16.46 1.63
C GLN A 53 10.75 16.64 2.60
N PRO A 54 11.44 17.80 2.54
CA PRO A 54 12.61 18.10 3.36
C PRO A 54 12.30 18.22 4.87
#